data_AF-A0A833LGL9-F1
#
_entry.id   AF-A0A833LGL9-F1
#
_cell.length_a   1.000
_cell.length_b   1.000
_cell.length_c   1.000
_cell.angle_alpha   90.00
_cell.angle_beta   90.00
_cell.angle_gamma   90.00
#
_symmetry.space_group_name_H-M   'P 1'
#
loop_
_entity.id
_entity.type
_entity.pdbx_description
1 polymer ?
#
loop_
_entity_poly.entity_id
_entity_poly.type
_entity_poly.pdbx_seq_one_letter_code
_entity_poly.pdbx_strand_id
1 'polypeptide(L)'
;LLAQAEHDESAQSILITDDAELADAVAAAVERQLATLSRREIASRSWRDYGAIIVTKRLGDAIPLADRIAAEHLEIISEDAEELAARVRNAGAIFIGAYTPEAIGDYVGGSNHVLPTARSARFSSGLSVYDFLKRTTLLKLGPDQLRALGPAAITLAEAEGLDAHARSVAIRLNR
;
A
#
# COMPACT_ATOMS: atom_id res chain seq x y z
N LEU A 1 -5.60 5.59 -16.30
CA LEU A 1 -6.99 5.08 -16.50
C LEU A 1 -7.06 3.96 -17.55
N LEU A 2 -6.85 4.23 -18.85
CA LEU A 2 -6.98 3.19 -19.88
C LEU A 2 -5.85 2.17 -19.90
N ALA A 3 -4.63 2.57 -19.53
CA ALA A 3 -3.50 1.65 -19.32
C ALA A 3 -3.84 0.55 -18.31
N GLN A 4 -4.36 0.92 -17.13
CA GLN A 4 -4.88 -0.05 -16.17
C GLN A 4 -6.07 -0.86 -16.71
N ALA A 5 -7.00 -0.24 -17.44
CA ALA A 5 -8.21 -0.92 -17.91
C ALA A 5 -7.91 -2.01 -18.96
N GLU A 6 -6.84 -1.89 -19.74
CA GLU A 6 -6.48 -2.91 -20.73
C GLU A 6 -5.78 -4.14 -20.14
N HIS A 7 -5.38 -4.11 -18.86
CA HIS A 7 -4.73 -5.26 -18.22
C HIS A 7 -5.66 -6.47 -18.12
N ASP A 8 -6.87 -6.27 -17.60
CA ASP A 8 -7.86 -7.33 -17.33
C ASP A 8 -9.28 -6.77 -17.36
N GLU A 9 -10.28 -7.59 -17.71
CA GLU A 9 -11.69 -7.17 -17.73
C GLU A 9 -12.22 -6.78 -16.35
N SER A 10 -11.61 -7.31 -15.28
CA SER A 10 -11.91 -6.99 -13.87
C SER A 10 -11.04 -5.87 -13.29
N ALA A 11 -10.15 -5.27 -14.09
CA ALA A 11 -9.37 -4.11 -13.67
C ALA A 11 -10.30 -2.94 -13.33
N GLN A 12 -9.93 -2.15 -12.32
CA GLN A 12 -10.70 -1.00 -11.85
C GLN A 12 -9.89 0.28 -11.99
N SER A 13 -10.43 1.25 -12.75
CA SER A 13 -9.83 2.57 -12.96
C SER A 13 -10.74 3.65 -12.40
N ILE A 14 -10.26 4.43 -11.43
CA ILE A 14 -11.06 5.46 -10.74
C ILE A 14 -10.42 6.82 -10.94
N LEU A 15 -11.20 7.80 -11.41
CA LEU A 15 -10.84 9.21 -11.31
C LEU A 15 -11.50 9.80 -10.07
N ILE A 16 -10.74 10.56 -9.28
CA ILE A 16 -11.28 11.44 -8.24
C ILE A 16 -10.84 12.86 -8.55
N THR A 17 -11.78 13.78 -8.65
CA THR A 17 -11.52 15.19 -8.96
C THR A 17 -12.49 16.08 -8.19
N ASP A 18 -12.19 17.37 -8.04
CA ASP A 18 -13.11 18.39 -7.54
C ASP A 18 -13.67 19.29 -8.65
N ASP A 19 -13.37 18.98 -9.91
CA ASP A 19 -13.84 19.71 -11.08
C ASP A 19 -14.77 18.82 -11.93
N ALA A 20 -16.05 19.23 -12.01
CA ALA A 20 -17.06 18.52 -12.79
C ALA A 20 -16.84 18.64 -14.30
N GLU A 21 -16.30 19.76 -14.79
CA GLU A 21 -15.99 19.94 -16.22
C GLU A 21 -14.80 19.05 -16.61
N LEU A 22 -13.80 18.93 -15.74
CA LEU A 22 -12.71 17.98 -15.92
C LEU A 22 -13.20 16.53 -15.93
N ALA A 23 -14.12 16.17 -15.04
CA ALA A 23 -14.75 14.85 -15.02
C ALA A 23 -15.41 14.50 -16.36
N ASP A 24 -16.23 15.41 -16.91
CA ASP A 24 -16.89 15.22 -18.20
C ASP A 24 -15.88 15.18 -19.36
N ALA A 25 -14.85 16.03 -19.33
CA ALA A 25 -13.79 16.05 -20.33
C ALA A 25 -12.98 14.75 -20.34
N VAL A 26 -12.66 14.20 -19.17
CA VAL A 26 -11.97 12.90 -19.04
C VAL A 26 -12.87 11.76 -19.51
N ALA A 27 -14.15 11.73 -19.14
CA ALA A 27 -15.09 10.72 -19.63
C ALA A 27 -15.16 10.71 -21.16
N ALA A 28 -15.28 11.89 -21.78
CA ALA A 28 -15.28 12.03 -23.23
C ALA A 28 -13.93 11.63 -23.86
N ALA A 29 -12.80 11.93 -23.20
CA ALA A 29 -11.47 11.53 -23.67
C ALA A 29 -11.28 10.01 -23.63
N VAL A 30 -11.78 9.35 -22.59
CA VAL A 30 -11.75 7.89 -22.47
C VAL A 30 -12.47 7.24 -23.65
N GLU A 31 -13.69 7.67 -23.98
CA GLU A 31 -14.46 7.13 -25.12
C GLU A 31 -13.72 7.30 -26.46
N ARG A 32 -13.15 8.50 -26.70
CA ARG A 32 -12.38 8.76 -27.92
C ARG A 32 -11.13 7.87 -28.02
N GLN A 33 -10.41 7.68 -26.91
CA GLN A 33 -9.19 6.89 -26.91
C GLN A 33 -9.47 5.39 -27.03
N LEU A 34 -10.52 4.87 -26.37
CA LEU A 34 -10.94 3.47 -26.48
C LEU A 34 -11.15 3.04 -27.93
N ALA A 35 -11.68 3.93 -28.79
CA ALA A 35 -11.90 3.63 -30.21
C ALA A 35 -10.60 3.36 -30.99
N THR A 36 -9.45 3.78 -30.47
CA THR A 36 -8.14 3.68 -31.13
C THR A 36 -7.26 2.55 -30.60
N LEU A 37 -7.60 1.94 -29.47
CA LEU A 37 -6.79 0.90 -28.82
C LEU A 37 -6.98 -0.47 -29.49
N SER A 38 -5.89 -1.22 -29.62
CA SER A 38 -5.92 -2.59 -30.14
C SER A 38 -6.57 -3.58 -29.16
N ARG A 39 -6.49 -3.33 -27.85
CA ARG A 39 -7.12 -4.12 -26.77
C ARG A 39 -8.44 -3.53 -26.29
N ARG A 40 -9.13 -2.75 -27.13
CA ARG A 40 -10.37 -2.03 -26.76
C ARG A 40 -11.44 -2.93 -26.16
N GLU A 41 -11.60 -4.18 -26.60
CA GLU A 41 -12.65 -5.08 -26.09
C GLU A 41 -12.47 -5.42 -24.60
N ILE A 42 -11.21 -5.47 -24.12
CA ILE A 42 -10.90 -5.67 -22.70
C ILE A 42 -11.08 -4.36 -21.95
N ALA A 43 -10.44 -3.29 -22.44
CA ALA A 43 -10.46 -1.97 -21.80
C ALA A 43 -11.88 -1.38 -21.69
N SER A 44 -12.72 -1.52 -22.72
CA SER A 44 -14.12 -1.07 -22.69
C SER A 44 -14.95 -1.85 -21.67
N ARG A 45 -14.71 -3.15 -21.48
CA ARG A 45 -15.43 -3.94 -20.46
C ARG A 45 -15.01 -3.54 -19.05
N SER A 46 -13.70 -3.44 -18.81
CA SER A 46 -13.17 -2.94 -17.53
C SER A 46 -13.72 -1.55 -17.19
N TRP A 47 -13.64 -0.60 -18.12
CA TRP A 47 -14.14 0.76 -17.90
C TRP A 47 -15.65 0.81 -17.66
N ARG A 48 -16.45 0.08 -18.45
CA ARG A 48 -17.91 0.06 -18.29
C ARG A 48 -18.35 -0.55 -16.96
N ASP A 49 -17.74 -1.67 -16.56
CA ASP A 49 -18.22 -2.47 -15.43
C ASP A 49 -17.62 -2.01 -14.10
N TYR A 50 -16.40 -1.46 -14.11
CA TYR A 50 -15.64 -1.12 -12.90
C TYR A 50 -15.03 0.28 -12.89
N GLY A 51 -15.08 1.00 -14.01
CA GLY A 51 -14.66 2.39 -14.09
C GLY A 51 -15.55 3.30 -13.25
N ALA A 52 -14.96 4.31 -12.63
CA ALA A 52 -15.71 5.29 -11.85
C ALA A 52 -15.08 6.67 -11.93
N ILE A 53 -15.93 7.69 -11.90
CA ILE A 53 -15.54 9.08 -11.68
C ILE A 53 -16.24 9.57 -10.42
N ILE A 54 -15.46 10.06 -9.47
CA ILE A 54 -15.93 10.58 -8.18
C ILE A 54 -15.63 12.06 -8.14
N VAL A 55 -16.68 12.89 -8.19
CA VAL A 55 -16.55 14.34 -8.03
C VAL A 55 -16.70 14.69 -6.55
N THR A 56 -15.69 15.35 -6.02
CA THR A 56 -15.62 15.85 -4.64
C THR A 56 -15.85 17.36 -4.62
N LYS A 57 -16.04 17.96 -3.44
CA LYS A 57 -16.19 19.42 -3.34
C LYS A 57 -14.85 20.16 -3.43
N ARG A 58 -13.78 19.51 -3.00
CA ARG A 58 -12.40 20.02 -2.94
C ARG A 58 -11.47 18.83 -3.07
N LEU A 59 -10.34 19.01 -3.75
CA LEU A 59 -9.40 17.93 -3.98
C LEU A 59 -8.89 17.28 -2.68
N GLY A 60 -8.72 18.07 -1.61
CA GLY A 60 -8.36 17.56 -0.29
C GLY A 60 -9.37 16.58 0.33
N ASP A 61 -10.63 16.59 -0.10
CA ASP A 61 -11.66 15.63 0.34
C ASP A 61 -11.48 14.25 -0.34
N ALA A 62 -10.61 14.15 -1.36
CA ALA A 62 -10.24 12.89 -2.01
C ALA A 62 -9.33 12.01 -1.13
N ILE A 63 -8.54 12.59 -0.22
CA ILE A 63 -7.57 11.85 0.60
C ILE A 63 -8.22 10.73 1.43
N PRO A 64 -9.28 10.98 2.24
CA PRO A 64 -9.92 9.89 2.99
C PRO A 64 -10.60 8.86 2.07
N LEU A 65 -10.95 9.21 0.83
CA LEU A 65 -11.45 8.26 -0.16
C LEU A 65 -10.29 7.39 -0.70
N ALA A 66 -9.17 8.00 -1.07
CA ALA A 66 -7.96 7.32 -1.51
C ALA A 66 -7.47 6.32 -0.45
N ASP A 67 -7.42 6.73 0.83
CA ASP A 67 -7.03 5.84 1.93
C ASP A 67 -7.97 4.65 2.14
N ARG A 68 -9.28 4.83 1.88
CA ARG A 68 -10.26 3.73 1.95
C ARG A 68 -10.21 2.83 0.74
N ILE A 69 -9.89 3.39 -0.43
CA ILE A 69 -9.67 2.67 -1.69
C ILE A 69 -8.36 1.89 -1.63
N ALA A 70 -7.33 2.37 -0.93
CA ALA A 70 -6.06 1.70 -0.75
C ALA A 70 -5.56 1.08 -2.07
N ALA A 71 -5.42 1.95 -3.08
CA ALA A 71 -5.18 1.54 -4.46
C ALA A 71 -3.81 0.86 -4.62
N GLU A 72 -3.72 -0.03 -5.61
CA GLU A 72 -2.44 -0.58 -6.06
C GLU A 72 -1.53 0.55 -6.59
N HIS A 73 -2.03 1.28 -7.59
CA HIS A 73 -1.42 2.48 -8.14
C HIS A 73 -2.25 3.72 -7.80
N LEU A 74 -1.61 4.79 -7.33
CA LEU A 74 -2.23 6.10 -7.10
C LEU A 74 -1.47 7.18 -7.86
N GLU A 75 -2.07 7.71 -8.92
CA GLU A 75 -1.58 8.92 -9.60
C GLU A 75 -2.17 10.17 -8.95
N ILE A 76 -1.32 11.15 -8.61
CA ILE A 76 -1.72 12.45 -8.07
C ILE A 76 -1.26 13.53 -9.04
N ILE A 77 -2.22 14.12 -9.76
CA ILE A 77 -1.97 15.14 -10.77
C ILE A 77 -2.63 16.45 -10.31
N SER A 78 -1.83 17.33 -9.71
CA SER A 78 -2.26 18.65 -9.23
C SER A 78 -1.05 19.57 -9.05
N GLU A 79 -1.28 20.87 -8.82
CA GLU A 79 -0.21 21.82 -8.48
C GLU A 79 0.46 21.43 -7.14
N ASP A 80 -0.33 21.08 -6.12
CA ASP A 80 0.17 20.71 -4.78
C ASP A 80 0.34 19.19 -4.58
N ALA A 81 0.74 18.47 -5.64
CA ALA A 81 0.72 16.99 -5.64
C ALA A 81 1.56 16.35 -4.53
N GLU A 82 2.72 16.93 -4.20
CA GLU A 82 3.59 16.45 -3.12
C GLU A 82 2.93 16.58 -1.74
N GLU A 83 2.23 17.69 -1.47
CA GLU A 83 1.54 17.92 -0.20
C GLU A 83 0.36 16.96 -0.02
N LEU A 84 -0.37 16.67 -1.10
CA LEU A 84 -1.44 15.67 -1.10
C LEU A 84 -0.86 14.27 -0.87
N ALA A 85 0.22 13.91 -1.57
CA ALA A 85 0.88 12.62 -1.44
C ALA A 85 1.34 12.35 0.00
N ALA A 86 1.92 13.36 0.67
CA ALA A 86 2.38 13.25 2.06
C ALA A 86 1.25 12.96 3.07
N ARG A 87 -0.02 13.16 2.69
CA ARG A 87 -1.20 12.92 3.54
C ARG A 87 -1.85 11.57 3.28
N VAL A 88 -1.52 10.90 2.18
CA VAL A 88 -2.01 9.55 1.86
C VAL A 88 -1.26 8.51 2.69
N ARG A 89 -2.00 7.58 3.28
CA ARG A 89 -1.47 6.50 4.11
C ARG A 89 -1.48 5.15 3.41
N ASN A 90 -2.49 4.90 2.57
CA ASN A 90 -2.68 3.60 1.93
C ASN A 90 -2.62 3.71 0.40
N ALA A 91 -1.48 3.31 -0.17
CA ALA A 91 -1.30 3.09 -1.60
C ALA A 91 -0.14 2.10 -1.82
N GLY A 92 -0.20 1.26 -2.86
CA GLY A 92 0.91 0.37 -3.22
C GLY A 92 2.10 1.16 -3.78
N ALA A 93 1.84 2.00 -4.78
CA ALA A 93 2.78 2.97 -5.32
C ALA A 93 2.07 4.31 -5.60
N ILE A 94 2.78 5.42 -5.38
CA ILE A 94 2.30 6.78 -5.62
C ILE A 94 3.12 7.41 -6.74
N PHE A 95 2.42 7.94 -7.74
CA PHE A 95 3.00 8.60 -8.91
C PHE A 95 2.61 10.09 -8.85
N ILE A 96 3.61 10.98 -8.87
CA ILE A 96 3.41 12.39 -8.55
C ILE A 96 3.62 13.25 -9.79
N GLY A 97 2.58 14.01 -10.17
CA GLY A 97 2.62 14.98 -11.26
C GLY A 97 2.24 14.42 -12.63
N ALA A 98 1.94 15.33 -13.57
CA ALA A 98 1.39 14.99 -14.89
C ALA A 98 2.36 14.22 -15.81
N TYR A 99 3.65 14.18 -15.48
CA TYR A 99 4.70 13.54 -16.29
C TYR A 99 5.15 12.19 -15.73
N THR A 100 4.38 11.62 -14.80
CA THR A 100 4.71 10.36 -14.13
C THR A 100 3.57 9.36 -14.29
N PRO A 101 3.27 8.92 -15.53
CA PRO A 101 2.23 7.91 -15.75
C PRO A 101 2.63 6.57 -15.13
N GLU A 102 1.65 5.80 -14.66
CA GLU A 102 1.79 4.45 -14.08
C GLU A 102 2.81 3.57 -14.82
N ALA A 103 2.72 3.54 -16.17
CA ALA A 103 3.57 2.74 -17.03
C ALA A 103 5.08 3.01 -16.84
N ILE A 104 5.50 4.19 -16.40
CA ILE A 104 6.92 4.44 -16.08
C ILE A 104 7.35 3.57 -14.90
N GLY A 105 6.53 3.45 -13.85
CA GLY A 105 6.82 2.60 -12.69
C GLY A 105 6.77 1.12 -13.02
N ASP A 106 5.93 0.72 -13.97
CA ASP A 106 5.83 -0.68 -14.42
C ASP A 106 7.07 -1.20 -15.12
N TYR A 107 7.86 -0.30 -15.73
CA TYR A 107 8.96 -0.71 -16.60
C TYR A 107 10.32 -0.17 -16.19
N VAL A 108 10.46 1.15 -15.99
CA VAL A 108 11.77 1.82 -15.98
C VAL A 108 11.99 2.81 -14.84
N GLY A 109 10.99 3.02 -13.98
CA GLY A 109 11.07 3.93 -12.82
C GLY A 109 11.96 3.41 -11.69
N GLY A 110 12.24 2.09 -11.65
CA GLY A 110 13.11 1.45 -10.66
C GLY A 110 12.39 0.91 -9.42
N SER A 111 11.14 1.29 -9.18
CA SER A 111 10.23 0.61 -8.24
C SER A 111 9.85 -0.78 -8.74
N ASN A 112 9.29 -1.62 -7.85
CA ASN A 112 8.76 -2.92 -8.24
C ASN A 112 7.26 -2.81 -8.54
N HIS A 113 6.80 -3.39 -9.65
CA HIS A 113 5.39 -3.38 -10.05
C HIS A 113 4.54 -4.52 -9.45
N VAL A 114 5.15 -5.43 -8.67
CA VAL A 114 4.39 -6.43 -7.93
C VAL A 114 3.89 -5.76 -6.66
N LEU A 115 2.66 -5.27 -6.72
CA LEU A 115 2.07 -4.40 -5.70
C LEU A 115 0.84 -5.04 -5.02
N PRO A 116 0.47 -4.54 -3.83
CA PRO A 116 -0.69 -5.03 -3.11
C PRO A 116 -2.01 -4.56 -3.76
N THR A 117 -2.77 -5.50 -4.31
CA THR A 117 -4.06 -5.25 -4.98
C THR A 117 -5.26 -5.45 -4.05
N ALA A 118 -6.48 -5.20 -4.54
CA ALA A 118 -7.73 -5.48 -3.83
C ALA A 118 -7.78 -4.92 -2.38
N ARG A 119 -7.29 -3.68 -2.21
CA ARG A 119 -7.23 -2.94 -0.93
C ARG A 119 -6.22 -3.50 0.08
N SER A 120 -5.36 -4.43 -0.31
CA SER A 120 -4.35 -4.99 0.59
C SER A 120 -3.25 -3.98 0.96
N ALA A 121 -3.10 -2.87 0.20
CA ALA A 121 -2.21 -1.75 0.54
C ALA A 121 -2.49 -1.10 1.92
N ARG A 122 -3.59 -1.47 2.60
CA ARG A 122 -3.84 -1.12 4.01
C ARG A 122 -2.91 -1.83 5.00
N PHE A 123 -2.29 -2.94 4.62
CA PHE A 123 -1.49 -3.78 5.53
C PHE A 123 -0.31 -4.50 4.87
N SER A 124 -0.21 -4.53 3.55
CA SER A 124 0.94 -5.08 2.81
C SER A 124 1.68 -3.99 2.04
N SER A 125 2.92 -4.29 1.67
CA SER A 125 3.78 -3.43 0.86
C SER A 125 3.97 -4.03 -0.54
N GLY A 126 4.45 -3.21 -1.47
CA GLY A 126 4.99 -3.70 -2.73
C GLY A 126 6.19 -4.62 -2.52
N LEU A 127 6.43 -5.50 -3.49
CA LEU A 127 7.54 -6.45 -3.45
C LEU A 127 8.88 -5.71 -3.34
N SER A 128 9.71 -6.16 -2.41
CA SER A 128 11.00 -5.57 -2.08
C SER A 128 12.02 -6.66 -1.79
N VAL A 129 13.27 -6.25 -1.59
CA VAL A 129 14.30 -7.19 -1.13
C VAL A 129 13.95 -7.82 0.22
N TYR A 130 13.16 -7.15 1.07
CA TYR A 130 12.81 -7.66 2.39
C TYR A 130 11.92 -8.90 2.34
N ASP A 131 11.17 -9.10 1.26
CA ASP A 131 10.34 -10.28 1.03
C ASP A 131 11.18 -11.54 0.77
N PHE A 132 12.44 -11.37 0.38
CA PHE A 132 13.41 -12.45 0.16
C PHE A 132 14.41 -12.61 1.31
N LEU A 133 14.27 -11.79 2.36
CA LEU A 133 15.09 -11.86 3.56
C LEU A 133 14.34 -12.54 4.70
N LYS A 134 15.10 -13.11 5.63
CA LYS A 134 14.61 -13.57 6.93
C LYS A 134 15.34 -12.82 8.03
N ARG A 135 14.62 -12.40 9.07
CA ARG A 135 15.20 -11.71 10.23
C ARG A 135 15.36 -12.68 11.40
N THR A 136 16.58 -12.82 11.91
CA THR A 136 16.90 -13.62 13.10
C THR A 136 17.31 -12.69 14.23
N THR A 137 16.61 -12.76 15.37
CA THR A 137 16.97 -12.00 16.58
C THR A 137 18.02 -12.75 17.37
N LEU A 138 19.10 -12.06 17.77
CA LEU A 138 20.13 -12.60 18.66
C LEU A 138 20.09 -11.87 20.00
N LEU A 139 20.12 -12.64 21.09
CA LEU A 139 20.18 -12.12 22.46
C LEU A 139 21.27 -12.86 23.22
N LYS A 140 22.17 -12.11 23.87
CA LYS A 140 23.22 -12.64 24.73
C LYS A 140 23.24 -11.87 26.03
N LEU A 141 23.10 -12.58 27.15
CA LEU A 141 23.29 -12.02 28.48
C LEU A 141 24.60 -12.57 29.06
N GLY A 142 25.35 -11.70 29.74
CA GLY A 142 26.36 -12.13 30.68
C GLY A 142 25.74 -12.42 32.06
N PRO A 143 26.55 -12.90 33.02
CA PRO A 143 26.08 -13.21 34.37
C PRO A 143 25.44 -12.00 35.09
N ASP A 144 26.00 -10.81 34.94
CA ASP A 144 25.46 -9.59 35.58
C ASP A 144 24.11 -9.18 35.03
N GLN A 145 23.93 -9.27 33.70
CA GLN A 145 22.65 -8.96 33.06
C GLN A 145 21.58 -9.99 33.46
N LEU A 146 21.95 -11.28 33.57
CA LEU A 146 21.03 -12.31 34.05
C LEU A 146 20.66 -12.09 35.51
N ARG A 147 21.60 -11.67 36.36
CA ARG A 147 21.29 -11.28 37.75
C ARG A 147 20.33 -10.10 37.83
N ALA A 148 20.47 -9.12 36.94
CA ALA A 148 19.61 -7.94 36.91
C ALA A 148 18.19 -8.23 36.39
N LEU A 149 18.07 -8.98 35.28
CA LEU A 149 16.80 -9.22 34.60
C LEU A 149 16.07 -10.48 35.08
N GLY A 150 16.81 -11.46 35.62
CA GLY A 150 16.28 -12.76 36.00
C GLY A 150 15.15 -12.72 37.04
N PRO A 151 15.21 -11.89 38.10
CA PRO A 151 14.12 -11.80 39.06
C PRO A 151 12.77 -11.42 38.41
N ALA A 152 12.77 -10.45 37.48
CA ALA A 152 11.56 -10.07 36.76
C ALA A 152 11.04 -11.22 35.87
N ALA A 153 11.96 -11.92 35.18
CA ALA A 153 11.59 -13.08 34.36
C ALA A 153 10.98 -14.23 35.19
N ILE A 154 11.48 -14.47 36.40
CA ILE A 154 10.92 -15.46 37.33
C ILE A 154 9.53 -15.05 37.78
N THR A 155 9.34 -13.81 38.24
CA THR A 155 8.03 -13.31 38.69
C THR A 155 6.97 -13.41 37.59
N LEU A 156 7.31 -13.04 36.35
CA LEU A 156 6.39 -13.17 35.21
C LEU A 156 6.06 -14.64 34.92
N ALA A 157 7.07 -15.52 34.90
CA ALA A 157 6.85 -16.94 34.64
C ALA A 157 6.00 -17.62 35.73
N GLU A 158 6.18 -17.26 37.00
CA GLU A 158 5.36 -17.77 38.11
C GLU A 158 3.91 -17.25 38.02
N ALA A 159 3.71 -15.97 37.68
CA ALA A 159 2.37 -15.40 37.47
C ALA A 159 1.62 -16.05 36.29
N GLU A 160 2.34 -16.52 35.28
CA GLU A 160 1.80 -17.26 34.13
C GLU A 160 1.63 -18.77 34.41
N GLY A 161 2.06 -19.27 35.57
CA GLY A 161 2.02 -20.70 35.93
C GLY A 161 3.04 -21.56 35.15
N LEU A 162 4.11 -20.95 34.64
CA LEU A 162 5.16 -21.59 33.83
C LEU A 162 6.39 -21.94 34.68
N ASP A 163 6.24 -22.87 35.63
CA ASP A 163 7.29 -23.24 36.60
C ASP A 163 8.64 -23.63 35.95
N ALA A 164 8.61 -24.30 34.81
CA ALA A 164 9.83 -24.69 34.09
C ALA A 164 10.58 -23.47 33.51
N HIS A 165 9.87 -22.42 33.07
CA HIS A 165 10.47 -21.18 32.60
C HIS A 165 11.15 -20.44 33.76
N ALA A 166 10.43 -20.27 34.88
CA ALA A 166 10.98 -19.70 36.11
C ALA A 166 12.24 -20.46 36.56
N ARG A 167 12.16 -21.80 36.65
CA ARG A 167 13.26 -22.66 37.06
C ARG A 167 14.47 -22.56 36.14
N SER A 168 14.28 -22.38 34.83
CA SER A 168 15.39 -22.23 33.88
C SER A 168 16.25 -20.99 34.18
N VAL A 169 15.65 -19.93 34.72
CA VAL A 169 16.35 -18.72 35.17
C VAL A 169 16.90 -18.91 36.58
N ALA A 170 16.05 -19.39 37.50
CA ALA A 170 16.38 -19.54 38.91
C ALA A 170 17.60 -20.46 39.15
N ILE A 171 17.70 -21.58 38.42
CA ILE A 171 18.85 -22.51 38.53
C ILE A 171 20.19 -21.85 38.16
N ARG A 172 20.20 -20.86 37.26
CA ARG A 172 21.42 -20.12 36.89
C ARG A 172 21.77 -19.02 37.89
N LEU A 173 20.79 -18.61 38.71
CA LEU A 173 20.95 -17.66 39.81
C LEU A 173 21.14 -18.34 41.17
N ASN A 174 21.09 -19.68 41.22
CA ASN A 174 21.07 -20.49 42.44
C ASN A 174 19.98 -20.03 43.42
N ARG A 175 18.77 -19.84 42.90
CA ARG A 175 17.54 -19.55 43.65
C ARG A 175 16.52 -20.66 43.46
#